data_AF-A0A9N7BEK0-F1
#
_entry.id   AF-A0A9N7BEK0-F1
#
_cell.length_a   1.000
_cell.length_b   1.000
_cell.length_c   1.000
_cell.angle_alpha   90.00
_cell.angle_beta   90.00
_cell.angle_gamma   90.00
#
_symmetry.space_group_name_H-M   'P 1'
#
loop_
_entity.id
_entity.type
_entity.pdbx_description
1 polymer ?
#
loop_
_entity_poly.entity_id
_entity_poly.type
_entity_poly.pdbx_seq_one_letter_code
_entity_poly.pdbx_strand_id
1 'polypeptide(L)'
;MKSENKEQLLDNIKFNNSRTPFLINLLFQLFTTISLFLVILFFIGPDLKKYSWNYFTKLDKLAYLYLFLISLVYLLIIFLINLLFVLFKFIKPDSFTYSFGLAFVGILIIFTGDLFYSWNISLVVKTILRFILIIISIVLGVLIGTFISVIYKNKEYQKEEQNQIILKAYLDNQIIPTKKQLKKNKTIRI
;
A
#
# COMPACT_ATOMS: atom_id res chain seq x y z
N MET A 1 -17.95 -34.26 12.73
CA MET A 1 -17.38 -33.21 13.62
C MET A 1 -15.84 -33.16 13.70
N LYS A 2 -15.06 -34.03 13.01
CA LYS A 2 -13.57 -34.03 13.10
C LYS A 2 -12.81 -33.57 11.84
N SER A 3 -13.41 -33.66 10.64
CA SER A 3 -12.77 -33.23 9.38
C SER A 3 -12.97 -31.73 9.12
N GLU A 4 -14.20 -31.23 9.21
CA GLU A 4 -14.53 -29.81 8.95
C GLU A 4 -13.78 -28.85 9.88
N ASN A 5 -13.69 -29.16 11.18
CA ASN A 5 -12.90 -28.35 12.11
C ASN A 5 -11.40 -28.35 11.78
N LYS A 6 -10.87 -29.44 11.21
CA LYS A 6 -9.46 -29.52 10.82
C LYS A 6 -9.18 -28.70 9.56
N GLU A 7 -10.09 -28.75 8.58
CA GLU A 7 -9.98 -27.93 7.36
C GLU A 7 -10.09 -26.43 7.68
N GLN A 8 -11.07 -26.03 8.50
CA GLN A 8 -11.20 -24.65 8.96
C GLN A 8 -9.96 -24.14 9.71
N LEU A 9 -9.36 -24.98 10.57
CA LEU A 9 -8.12 -24.63 11.26
C LEU A 9 -6.95 -24.47 10.28
N LEU A 10 -6.81 -25.36 9.31
CA LEU A 10 -5.76 -25.28 8.28
C LEU A 10 -5.92 -24.04 7.41
N ASP A 11 -7.14 -23.68 7.04
CA ASP A 11 -7.43 -22.50 6.24
C ASP A 11 -7.14 -21.22 7.03
N ASN A 12 -7.50 -21.17 8.31
CA ASN A 12 -7.14 -20.06 9.19
C ASN A 12 -5.62 -19.91 9.35
N ILE A 13 -4.89 -21.01 9.49
CA ILE A 13 -3.41 -20.99 9.56
C ILE A 13 -2.80 -20.49 8.25
N LYS A 14 -3.27 -20.99 7.11
CA LYS A 14 -2.83 -20.53 5.78
C LYS A 14 -3.11 -19.05 5.58
N PHE A 15 -4.31 -18.60 5.96
CA PHE A 15 -4.72 -17.21 5.88
C PHE A 15 -3.83 -16.29 6.71
N ASN A 16 -3.59 -16.65 7.98
CA ASN A 16 -2.75 -15.87 8.89
C ASN A 16 -1.29 -15.83 8.41
N ASN A 17 -0.76 -16.94 7.88
CA ASN A 17 0.61 -17.00 7.36
C ASN A 17 0.80 -16.22 6.03
N SER A 18 -0.28 -15.91 5.33
CA SER A 18 -0.26 -15.18 4.06
C SER A 18 -0.25 -13.65 4.21
N ARG A 19 -0.32 -13.15 5.45
CA ARG A 19 -0.46 -11.72 5.77
C ARG A 19 0.58 -11.28 6.79
N THR A 20 0.86 -9.99 6.82
CA THR A 20 1.70 -9.43 7.87
C THR A 20 0.90 -9.44 9.18
N PRO A 21 1.47 -9.90 10.31
CA PRO A 21 0.80 -9.78 11.61
C PRO A 21 0.38 -8.34 11.88
N PHE A 22 -0.84 -8.16 12.38
CA PHE A 22 -1.47 -6.83 12.51
C PHE A 22 -0.57 -5.82 13.21
N LEU A 23 0.02 -6.17 14.37
CA LEU A 23 0.86 -5.26 15.14
C LEU A 23 2.13 -4.85 14.39
N ILE A 24 2.75 -5.78 13.67
CA ILE A 24 3.95 -5.50 12.85
C ILE A 24 3.58 -4.53 11.74
N ASN A 25 2.47 -4.78 11.05
CA ASN A 25 2.00 -3.90 9.99
C ASN A 25 1.64 -2.50 10.54
N LEU A 26 0.94 -2.43 11.67
CA LEU A 26 0.59 -1.17 12.33
C LEU A 26 1.83 -0.33 12.64
N LEU A 27 2.84 -0.92 13.29
CA LEU A 27 4.10 -0.25 13.61
C LEU A 27 4.82 0.19 12.33
N PHE A 28 4.88 -0.69 11.33
CA PHE A 28 5.47 -0.37 10.03
C PHE A 28 4.78 0.84 9.38
N GLN A 29 3.44 0.90 9.36
CA GLN A 29 2.70 2.04 8.81
C GLN A 29 2.92 3.32 9.61
N LEU A 30 3.02 3.24 10.94
CA LEU A 30 3.31 4.40 11.80
C LEU A 30 4.67 5.02 11.45
N PHE A 31 5.70 4.19 11.30
CA PHE A 31 7.08 4.65 11.07
C PHE A 31 7.40 5.01 9.63
N THR A 32 6.64 4.52 8.65
CA THR A 32 6.96 4.75 7.23
C THR A 32 5.97 5.66 6.53
N THR A 33 4.66 5.42 6.74
CA THR A 33 3.59 6.16 6.05
C THR A 33 3.16 7.38 6.85
N ILE A 34 2.75 7.17 8.10
CA ILE A 34 2.19 8.24 8.94
C ILE A 34 3.27 9.25 9.32
N SER A 35 4.46 8.79 9.74
CA SER A 35 5.59 9.67 10.08
C SER A 35 5.95 10.60 8.92
N LEU A 36 6.06 10.08 7.70
CA LEU A 36 6.45 10.84 6.52
C LEU A 36 5.35 11.82 6.12
N PHE A 37 4.08 11.41 6.20
CA PHE A 37 2.95 12.33 6.07
C PHE A 37 3.01 13.47 7.09
N LEU A 38 3.26 13.18 8.37
CA LEU A 38 3.34 14.19 9.41
C LEU A 38 4.49 15.17 9.14
N VAL A 39 5.65 14.69 8.70
CA VAL A 39 6.76 15.57 8.26
C VAL A 39 6.28 16.53 7.18
N ILE A 40 5.60 16.04 6.13
CA ILE A 40 5.10 16.91 5.06
C ILE A 40 4.05 17.89 5.59
N LEU A 41 3.11 17.42 6.42
CA LEU A 41 2.05 18.24 7.00
C LEU A 41 2.63 19.38 7.86
N PHE A 42 3.57 19.08 8.75
CA PHE A 42 4.18 20.09 9.60
C PHE A 42 5.00 21.09 8.79
N PHE A 43 5.91 20.63 7.93
CA PHE A 43 6.81 21.57 7.25
C PHE A 43 6.15 22.33 6.10
N ILE A 44 5.19 21.74 5.39
CA ILE A 44 4.67 22.28 4.12
C ILE A 44 3.13 22.27 4.07
N GLY A 45 2.45 21.69 5.06
CA GLY A 45 0.99 21.59 5.09
C GLY A 45 0.30 22.96 5.21
N PRO A 46 -0.71 23.25 4.37
CA PRO A 46 -1.41 24.54 4.40
C PRO A 46 -2.20 24.80 5.68
N ASP A 47 -2.70 23.74 6.33
CA ASP A 47 -3.45 23.84 7.60
C ASP A 47 -2.60 24.49 8.72
N LEU A 48 -1.27 24.37 8.62
CA LEU A 48 -0.31 24.84 9.62
C LEU A 48 0.43 26.10 9.17
N LYS A 49 -0.03 26.77 8.11
CA LYS A 49 0.61 27.99 7.55
C LYS A 49 0.73 29.17 8.51
N LYS A 50 -0.02 29.16 9.61
CA LYS A 50 0.02 30.19 10.67
C LYS A 50 1.28 30.10 11.54
N TYR A 51 1.97 28.96 11.55
CA TYR A 51 3.14 28.73 12.38
C TYR A 51 4.45 29.09 11.65
N SER A 52 5.40 29.70 12.35
CA SER A 52 6.64 30.24 11.77
C SER A 52 7.60 29.21 11.18
N TRP A 53 7.54 27.96 11.67
CA TRP A 53 8.34 26.83 11.17
C TRP A 53 7.74 26.16 9.92
N ASN A 54 6.52 26.52 9.54
CA ASN A 54 5.89 26.03 8.32
C ASN A 54 6.33 26.88 7.12
N TYR A 55 6.65 26.22 6.02
CA TYR A 55 7.21 26.83 4.81
C TYR A 55 6.16 27.04 3.71
N PHE A 56 4.88 26.74 3.94
CA PHE A 56 3.84 26.83 2.92
C PHE A 56 3.73 28.22 2.30
N THR A 57 3.78 29.27 3.11
CA THR A 57 3.69 30.67 2.64
C THR A 57 4.87 31.09 1.75
N LYS A 58 6.01 30.40 1.83
CA LYS A 58 7.19 30.64 0.98
C LYS A 58 7.05 30.05 -0.42
N LEU A 59 6.07 29.16 -0.65
CA LEU A 59 5.81 28.55 -1.96
C LEU A 59 5.08 29.51 -2.93
N ASP A 60 4.47 30.57 -2.39
CA ASP A 60 3.79 31.64 -3.13
C ASP A 60 2.85 31.09 -4.25
N LYS A 61 2.84 31.69 -5.44
CA LYS A 61 1.92 31.37 -6.55
C LYS A 61 2.02 29.93 -7.06
N LEU A 62 3.13 29.24 -6.82
CA LEU A 62 3.38 27.88 -7.31
C LEU A 62 3.08 26.79 -6.27
N ALA A 63 2.48 27.15 -5.13
CA ALA A 63 2.21 26.24 -4.02
C ALA A 63 1.52 24.94 -4.44
N TYR A 64 0.48 25.00 -5.26
CA TYR A 64 -0.24 23.80 -5.71
C TYR A 64 0.62 22.84 -6.54
N LEU A 65 1.50 23.36 -7.40
CA LEU A 65 2.42 22.55 -8.20
C LEU A 65 3.44 21.85 -7.30
N TYR A 66 4.02 22.58 -6.35
CA TYR A 66 4.98 21.99 -5.41
C TYR A 66 4.32 20.96 -4.48
N LEU A 67 3.11 21.24 -3.98
CA LEU A 67 2.34 20.26 -3.20
C LEU A 67 2.05 18.99 -3.99
N PHE A 68 1.71 19.11 -5.28
CA PHE A 68 1.53 17.97 -6.17
C PHE A 68 2.81 17.16 -6.34
N LEU A 69 3.94 17.81 -6.63
CA LEU A 69 5.24 17.14 -6.76
C LEU A 69 5.66 16.46 -5.46
N ILE A 70 5.50 17.12 -4.31
CA ILE A 70 5.79 16.55 -2.99
C ILE A 70 4.92 15.33 -2.72
N SER A 71 3.63 15.39 -3.06
CA SER A 71 2.69 14.27 -2.90
C SER A 71 3.04 13.08 -3.80
N LEU A 72 3.49 13.36 -5.03
CA LEU A 72 3.96 12.34 -5.95
C LEU A 72 5.23 11.66 -5.45
N VAL A 73 6.20 12.44 -4.97
CA VAL A 73 7.43 11.94 -4.35
C VAL A 73 7.11 11.14 -3.09
N TYR A 74 6.17 11.59 -2.27
CA TYR A 74 5.68 10.87 -1.10
C TYR A 74 5.15 9.48 -1.49
N LEU A 75 4.26 9.39 -2.47
CA LEU A 75 3.76 8.10 -2.96
C LEU A 75 4.87 7.20 -3.47
N LEU A 76 5.84 7.76 -4.20
CA LEU A 76 6.98 7.01 -4.73
C LEU A 76 7.85 6.46 -3.59
N ILE A 77 8.12 7.27 -2.56
CA ILE A 77 8.86 6.84 -1.38
C ILE A 77 8.12 5.72 -0.65
N ILE A 78 6.81 5.86 -0.43
CA ILE A 78 5.99 4.81 0.21
C ILE A 78 6.01 3.52 -0.59
N PHE A 79 5.92 3.61 -1.92
CA PHE A 79 6.05 2.45 -2.80
C PHE A 79 7.42 1.79 -2.66
N LEU A 80 8.52 2.56 -2.72
CA LEU A 80 9.87 2.03 -2.64
C LEU A 80 10.17 1.41 -1.26
N ILE A 81 9.75 2.04 -0.17
CA ILE A 81 9.94 1.50 1.19
C ILE A 81 9.19 0.16 1.32
N ASN A 82 7.91 0.10 0.94
CA ASN A 82 7.16 -1.16 0.98
C ASN A 82 7.81 -2.21 0.08
N LEU A 83 8.24 -1.84 -1.12
CA LEU A 83 8.91 -2.74 -2.04
C LEU A 83 10.18 -3.34 -1.43
N LEU A 84 11.05 -2.53 -0.84
CA LEU A 84 12.27 -3.00 -0.20
C LEU A 84 11.95 -3.98 0.95
N PHE A 85 11.03 -3.63 1.83
CA PHE A 85 10.68 -4.49 2.97
C PHE A 85 10.00 -5.79 2.56
N VAL A 86 9.19 -5.77 1.48
CA VAL A 86 8.63 -6.99 0.88
C VAL A 86 9.72 -7.85 0.25
N LEU A 87 10.67 -7.25 -0.47
CA LEU A 87 11.81 -7.98 -1.08
C LEU A 87 12.70 -8.65 -0.03
N PHE A 88 12.96 -7.96 1.08
CA PHE A 88 13.70 -8.52 2.22
C PHE A 88 12.85 -9.41 3.15
N LYS A 89 11.57 -9.64 2.81
CA LYS A 89 10.62 -10.50 3.54
C LYS A 89 10.34 -10.06 4.98
N PHE A 90 10.56 -8.79 5.32
CA PHE A 90 10.18 -8.23 6.62
C PHE A 90 8.66 -8.08 6.76
N ILE A 91 7.99 -7.77 5.65
CA ILE A 91 6.54 -7.64 5.55
C ILE A 91 6.02 -8.42 4.34
N LYS A 92 4.74 -8.74 4.36
CA LYS A 92 4.03 -9.38 3.25
C LYS A 92 3.43 -8.34 2.30
N PRO A 93 3.16 -8.70 1.03
CA PRO A 93 2.69 -7.75 0.02
C PRO A 93 1.39 -7.01 0.38
N ASP A 94 0.53 -7.57 1.23
CA ASP A 94 -0.70 -6.89 1.70
C ASP A 94 -0.45 -5.55 2.39
N SER A 95 0.77 -5.29 2.86
CA SER A 95 1.16 -3.98 3.40
C SER A 95 0.92 -2.83 2.41
N PHE A 96 1.08 -3.07 1.09
CA PHE A 96 0.83 -2.04 0.07
C PHE A 96 -0.61 -1.50 0.13
N THR A 97 -1.61 -2.36 0.39
CA THR A 97 -3.01 -1.94 0.54
C THR A 97 -3.18 -0.91 1.65
N TYR A 98 -2.58 -1.15 2.80
CA TYR A 98 -2.70 -0.27 3.96
C TYR A 98 -1.89 1.02 3.78
N SER A 99 -0.65 0.91 3.29
CA SER A 99 0.21 2.06 3.04
C SER A 99 -0.39 3.02 2.02
N PHE A 100 -0.90 2.51 0.90
CA PHE A 100 -1.51 3.37 -0.12
C PHE A 100 -2.83 3.97 0.35
N GLY A 101 -3.66 3.21 1.08
CA GLY A 101 -4.86 3.77 1.72
C GLY A 101 -4.53 4.98 2.59
N LEU A 102 -3.58 4.84 3.51
CA LEU A 102 -3.14 5.92 4.40
C LEU A 102 -2.43 7.05 3.66
N ALA A 103 -1.60 6.76 2.66
CA ALA A 103 -0.91 7.77 1.87
C ALA A 103 -1.90 8.66 1.12
N PHE A 104 -2.94 8.08 0.52
CA PHE A 104 -4.00 8.82 -0.16
C PHE A 104 -4.80 9.71 0.80
N VAL A 105 -5.05 9.26 2.04
CA VAL A 105 -5.60 10.14 3.08
C VAL A 105 -4.70 11.32 3.35
N GLY A 106 -3.41 11.07 3.58
CA GLY A 106 -2.44 12.13 3.89
C GLY A 106 -2.35 13.17 2.77
N ILE A 107 -2.28 12.74 1.51
CA ILE A 107 -2.28 13.61 0.33
C ILE A 107 -3.55 14.46 0.30
N LEU A 108 -4.71 13.84 0.46
CA LEU A 108 -5.97 14.57 0.46
C LEU A 108 -6.03 15.61 1.58
N ILE A 109 -5.58 15.26 2.79
CA ILE A 109 -5.48 16.22 3.91
C ILE A 109 -4.63 17.42 3.48
N ILE A 110 -3.43 17.19 2.94
CA ILE A 110 -2.53 18.26 2.48
C ILE A 110 -3.22 19.17 1.44
N PHE A 111 -3.86 18.60 0.41
CA PHE A 111 -4.50 19.36 -0.66
C PHE A 111 -5.74 20.14 -0.21
N THR A 112 -6.58 19.52 0.62
CA THR A 112 -7.83 20.13 1.07
C THR A 112 -7.61 21.28 2.05
N GLY A 113 -6.45 21.31 2.74
CA GLY A 113 -6.10 22.36 3.68
C GLY A 113 -6.12 23.77 3.07
N ASP A 114 -5.49 23.98 1.91
CA ASP A 114 -5.51 25.30 1.26
C ASP A 114 -6.80 25.54 0.46
N LEU A 115 -7.26 24.51 -0.26
CA LEU A 115 -8.45 24.59 -1.10
C LEU A 115 -9.65 25.11 -0.30
N PHE A 116 -9.91 24.52 0.87
CA PHE A 116 -11.05 24.91 1.70
C PHE A 116 -10.80 26.17 2.52
N TYR A 117 -9.54 26.58 2.70
CA TYR A 117 -9.24 27.86 3.33
C TYR A 117 -9.81 29.03 2.52
N SER A 118 -9.72 28.95 1.19
CA SER A 118 -10.21 29.99 0.27
C SER A 118 -11.73 30.09 0.15
N TRP A 119 -12.48 29.04 0.56
CA TRP A 119 -13.93 29.00 0.39
C TRP A 119 -14.66 29.80 1.45
N ASN A 120 -15.59 30.68 1.07
CA ASN A 120 -16.41 31.44 2.00
C ASN A 120 -17.67 30.64 2.44
N ILE A 121 -17.45 29.47 3.04
CA ILE A 121 -18.50 28.54 3.49
C ILE A 121 -18.28 28.23 4.97
N SER A 122 -19.34 27.83 5.69
CA SER A 122 -19.27 27.46 7.09
C SER A 122 -18.26 26.33 7.36
N LEU A 123 -17.62 26.38 8.53
CA LEU A 123 -16.63 25.39 8.95
C LEU A 123 -17.22 23.97 8.97
N VAL A 124 -18.47 23.83 9.40
CA VAL A 124 -19.18 22.54 9.49
C VAL A 124 -19.26 21.86 8.12
N VAL A 125 -19.66 22.60 7.07
CA VAL A 125 -19.79 22.07 5.72
C VAL A 125 -18.41 21.67 5.17
N LYS A 126 -17.37 22.47 5.40
CA LYS A 126 -15.99 22.14 5.01
C LYS A 126 -15.52 20.83 5.65
N THR A 127 -15.78 20.64 6.94
CA THR A 127 -15.40 19.43 7.67
C THR A 127 -16.13 18.20 7.14
N ILE A 128 -17.44 18.30 6.90
CA ILE A 128 -18.24 17.20 6.33
C ILE A 128 -17.72 16.82 4.94
N LEU A 129 -17.47 17.80 4.08
CA LEU A 129 -16.96 17.54 2.74
C LEU A 129 -15.56 16.90 2.78
N ARG A 130 -14.69 17.37 3.69
CA ARG A 130 -13.34 16.79 3.88
C ARG A 130 -13.45 15.34 4.33
N PHE A 131 -14.36 15.03 5.25
CA PHE A 131 -14.60 13.67 5.72
C PHE A 131 -15.08 12.74 4.59
N ILE A 132 -16.03 13.18 3.76
CA ILE A 132 -16.51 12.41 2.61
C ILE A 132 -15.37 12.15 1.62
N LEU A 133 -14.58 13.18 1.30
CA LEU A 133 -13.43 13.03 0.42
C LEU A 133 -12.39 12.07 0.99
N ILE A 134 -12.16 12.08 2.32
CA ILE A 134 -11.23 11.15 2.99
C ILE A 134 -11.69 9.71 2.76
N ILE A 135 -12.98 9.41 2.94
CA ILE A 135 -13.52 8.06 2.69
C ILE A 135 -13.25 7.62 1.25
N ILE A 136 -13.56 8.48 0.27
CA ILE A 136 -13.33 8.19 -1.15
C ILE A 136 -11.83 7.95 -1.41
N SER A 137 -10.97 8.78 -0.83
CA SER A 137 -9.52 8.67 -0.98
C SER A 137 -8.96 7.37 -0.39
N ILE A 138 -9.45 6.94 0.79
CA ILE A 138 -9.10 5.64 1.38
C ILE A 138 -9.43 4.52 0.40
N VAL A 139 -10.65 4.51 -0.15
CA VAL A 139 -11.10 3.46 -1.07
C VAL A 139 -10.20 3.40 -2.30
N LEU A 140 -9.90 4.54 -2.92
CA LEU A 140 -8.99 4.60 -4.08
C LEU A 140 -7.58 4.10 -3.74
N GLY A 141 -7.02 4.54 -2.61
CA GLY A 141 -5.70 4.09 -2.17
C GLY A 141 -5.65 2.58 -1.89
N VAL A 142 -6.67 2.04 -1.21
CA VAL A 142 -6.81 0.61 -0.93
C VAL A 142 -6.92 -0.20 -2.21
N LEU A 143 -7.69 0.25 -3.21
CA LEU A 143 -7.81 -0.43 -4.50
C LEU A 143 -6.47 -0.52 -5.22
N ILE A 144 -5.74 0.61 -5.32
CA ILE A 144 -4.41 0.66 -5.95
C ILE A 144 -3.42 -0.23 -5.20
N GLY A 145 -3.36 -0.11 -3.87
CA GLY A 145 -2.46 -0.93 -3.06
C GLY A 145 -2.78 -2.43 -3.13
N THR A 146 -4.07 -2.79 -3.23
CA THR A 146 -4.49 -4.18 -3.41
C THR A 146 -4.10 -4.73 -4.77
N PHE A 147 -4.25 -3.94 -5.83
CA PHE A 147 -3.79 -4.32 -7.16
C PHE A 147 -2.29 -4.64 -7.18
N ILE A 148 -1.47 -3.79 -6.57
CA ILE A 148 -0.02 -4.02 -6.43
C ILE A 148 0.24 -5.30 -5.60
N SER A 149 -0.45 -5.47 -4.48
CA SER A 149 -0.32 -6.64 -3.60
C SER A 149 -0.60 -7.95 -4.36
N VAL A 150 -1.66 -7.98 -5.17
CA VAL A 150 -2.06 -9.14 -5.97
C VAL A 150 -1.01 -9.46 -7.04
N ILE A 151 -0.45 -8.46 -7.72
CA ILE A 151 0.63 -8.69 -8.70
C ILE A 151 1.83 -9.38 -8.05
N TYR A 152 2.24 -8.93 -6.85
CA TYR A 152 3.35 -9.53 -6.12
C TYR A 152 3.02 -10.95 -5.65
N LYS A 153 1.84 -11.17 -5.06
CA LYS A 153 1.41 -12.52 -4.64
C LYS A 153 1.32 -13.49 -5.80
N ASN A 154 0.82 -13.06 -6.95
CA ASN A 154 0.75 -13.91 -8.15
C ASN A 154 2.15 -14.38 -8.59
N LYS A 155 3.17 -13.50 -8.55
CA LYS A 155 4.55 -13.92 -8.85
C LYS A 155 5.08 -14.95 -7.84
N GLU A 156 4.72 -14.83 -6.57
CA GLU A 156 5.09 -15.79 -5.53
C GLU A 156 4.42 -17.15 -5.76
N TYR A 157 3.10 -17.16 -5.98
CA TYR A 157 2.35 -18.39 -6.30
C TYR A 157 2.89 -19.10 -7.55
N GLN A 158 3.25 -18.35 -8.60
CA GLN A 158 3.86 -18.94 -9.79
C GLN A 158 5.19 -19.63 -9.50
N LYS A 159 5.98 -19.09 -8.55
CA LYS A 159 7.25 -19.68 -8.14
C LYS A 159 7.02 -20.93 -7.29
N GLU A 160 6.03 -20.91 -6.41
CA GLU A 160 5.64 -22.07 -5.60
C GLU A 160 5.15 -23.23 -6.47
N GLU A 161 4.26 -22.98 -7.43
CA GLU A 161 3.80 -23.99 -8.38
C GLU A 161 4.96 -24.61 -9.17
N GLN A 162 5.89 -23.79 -9.66
CA GLN A 162 7.07 -24.29 -10.37
C GLN A 162 7.93 -25.20 -9.48
N ASN A 163 8.13 -24.81 -8.22
CA ASN A 163 8.89 -25.61 -7.26
C ASN A 163 8.18 -26.93 -6.95
N GLN A 164 6.85 -26.93 -6.81
CA GLN A 164 6.07 -28.15 -6.59
C GLN A 164 6.15 -29.11 -7.79
N ILE A 165 6.10 -28.60 -9.02
CA ILE A 165 6.26 -29.43 -10.23
C ILE A 165 7.65 -30.06 -10.28
N ILE A 166 8.69 -29.28 -9.97
CA ILE A 166 10.08 -29.76 -9.90
C ILE A 166 10.25 -30.83 -8.82
N LEU A 167 9.72 -30.58 -7.62
CA LEU A 167 9.79 -31.51 -6.50
C LEU A 167 9.06 -32.82 -6.83
N LYS A 168 7.87 -32.74 -7.44
CA LYS A 168 7.12 -33.93 -7.83
C LYS A 168 7.87 -34.74 -8.89
N ALA A 169 8.43 -34.08 -9.91
CA ALA A 169 9.26 -34.76 -10.92
C ALA A 169 10.49 -35.44 -10.28
N TYR A 170 11.11 -34.81 -9.29
CA TYR A 170 12.22 -35.39 -8.54
C TYR A 170 11.80 -36.62 -7.74
N LEU A 171 10.68 -36.55 -7.00
CA LEU A 171 10.15 -37.66 -6.20
C LEU A 171 9.70 -38.85 -7.08
N ASP A 172 9.16 -38.57 -8.25
CA ASP A 172 8.68 -39.57 -9.21
C ASP A 172 9.81 -40.13 -10.12
N ASN A 173 11.08 -39.76 -9.86
CA ASN A 173 12.26 -40.10 -10.70
C ASN A 173 12.08 -39.75 -12.19
N GLN A 174 11.32 -38.68 -12.48
CA GLN A 174 11.11 -38.16 -13.83
C GLN A 174 12.15 -37.10 -14.18
N ILE A 175 12.32 -36.83 -15.48
CA ILE A 175 13.21 -35.79 -15.96
C ILE A 175 12.75 -34.43 -15.41
N ILE A 176 13.61 -33.74 -14.67
CA ILE A 176 13.30 -32.45 -14.06
C ILE A 176 13.06 -31.42 -15.18
N PRO A 177 11.86 -30.82 -15.26
CA PRO A 177 11.55 -29.88 -16.33
C PRO A 177 12.36 -28.59 -16.18
N THR A 178 12.94 -28.11 -17.28
CA THR A 178 13.68 -26.83 -17.27
C THR A 178 12.74 -25.64 -17.15
N LYS A 179 13.22 -24.52 -16.59
CA LYS A 179 12.45 -23.27 -16.45
C LYS A 179 11.79 -22.80 -17.76
N LYS A 180 12.43 -23.05 -18.92
CA LYS A 180 11.87 -22.74 -20.25
C LYS A 180 10.66 -23.63 -20.58
N GLN A 181 10.69 -24.92 -20.25
CA GLN A 181 9.59 -25.87 -20.47
C GLN A 181 8.38 -25.54 -19.57
N LEU A 182 8.64 -25.16 -18.31
CA LEU A 182 7.59 -24.75 -17.35
C LEU A 182 6.83 -23.49 -17.82
N LYS A 183 7.53 -22.51 -18.42
CA LYS A 183 6.88 -21.33 -19.00
C LYS A 183 6.07 -21.67 -20.26
N LYS A 184 6.55 -22.58 -21.10
CA LYS A 184 5.90 -22.98 -22.35
C LYS A 184 4.59 -23.73 -22.11
N ASN A 185 4.57 -24.67 -21.15
CA ASN A 185 3.36 -25.40 -20.77
C ASN A 185 2.26 -24.52 -20.17
N LYS A 186 2.63 -23.38 -19.55
CA LYS A 186 1.66 -22.41 -19.03
C LYS A 186 0.97 -21.58 -20.11
N THR A 187 1.66 -21.32 -21.23
CA THR A 187 1.11 -20.51 -22.33
C THR A 187 0.05 -21.30 -23.13
N ILE A 188 0.13 -22.63 -23.10
CA ILE A 188 -0.77 -23.54 -23.83
C ILE A 188 -2.07 -23.81 -23.04
N ARG A 189 -2.11 -23.48 -21.75
CA ARG A 189 -3.27 -23.71 -20.85
C ARG A 189 -4.09 -22.44 -20.56
N ILE A 190 -3.85 -21.35 -21.30
CA ILE A 190 -4.67 -20.13 -21.27
C ILE A 190 -5.67 -20.20 -22.42
#